data_AF-A0A060UQB7-F1
#
_entry.id   AF-A0A060UQB7-F1
#
_cell.length_a   1.000
_cell.length_b   1.000
_cell.length_c   1.000
_cell.angle_alpha   90.00
_cell.angle_beta   90.00
_cell.angle_gamma   90.00
#
_symmetry.space_group_name_H-M   'P 1'
#
loop_
_entity.id
_entity.type
_entity.pdbx_description
1 polymer ?
#
loop_
_entity_poly.entity_id
_entity_poly.type
_entity_poly.pdbx_seq_one_letter_code
_entity_poly.pdbx_strand_id
1 'polypeptide(L)'
;MGRRIRTGMKPMARRPRHGLPDAAARGEAGASAVEFAIAAPALLLALLGSFQAALLYQARAQLEVATQEAVRAGTLHGARVEAMRDALARGLTPLYTHGQNLSALAQGYATAKVAAGQATIRVLSPTREAFDDFAEQTPDTSGAWIRAIPVDHLGYRQTNVGSGSHLSVQDATLLKVQITAVQPLIVPFIDQIGRGIYQMDKGLGNVGLPSLFGVRLSPMTGVDGKTRWGIPMQAEAVMRMQSPVLAEGLPSKATVEQGQDKNDKFTGSTEDVEPLKPLPAPDIGDYTPPPDPKFCVH
;
A
#
# COMPACT_ATOMS: atom_id res chain seq x y z
N MET A 1 -44.38 94.39 54.67
CA MET A 1 -44.45 94.65 53.21
C MET A 1 -43.04 94.51 52.65
N GLY A 2 -42.80 93.66 51.65
CA GLY A 2 -41.49 93.58 50.98
C GLY A 2 -40.96 92.18 50.72
N ARG A 3 -41.65 91.43 49.84
CA ARG A 3 -41.17 90.17 49.27
C ARG A 3 -40.14 90.53 48.19
N ARG A 4 -38.87 90.10 48.33
CA ARG A 4 -37.96 89.95 47.19
C ARG A 4 -37.21 88.62 47.27
N ILE A 5 -37.51 87.82 46.27
CA ILE A 5 -36.89 86.57 45.87
C ILE A 5 -35.43 86.87 45.49
N ARG A 6 -34.46 86.21 46.11
CA ARG A 6 -33.08 86.12 45.60
C ARG A 6 -32.92 84.79 44.88
N THR A 7 -33.10 84.85 43.57
CA THR A 7 -32.79 83.78 42.63
C THR A 7 -31.29 83.48 42.69
N GLY A 8 -30.96 82.23 43.00
CA GLY A 8 -29.60 81.73 43.02
C GLY A 8 -29.05 81.59 41.60
N MET A 9 -27.88 82.18 41.37
CA MET A 9 -27.01 81.86 40.24
C MET A 9 -25.59 81.86 40.79
N LYS A 10 -25.05 80.67 41.07
CA LYS A 10 -23.62 80.47 41.31
C LYS A 10 -22.97 80.05 39.99
N PRO A 11 -21.83 80.67 39.60
CA PRO A 11 -21.22 80.45 38.30
C PRO A 11 -20.59 79.05 38.16
N MET A 12 -20.61 78.59 36.92
CA MET A 12 -19.98 77.37 36.41
C MET A 12 -18.54 77.18 36.92
N ALA A 13 -18.31 76.06 37.59
CA ALA A 13 -16.99 75.45 37.67
C ALA A 13 -16.89 74.38 36.57
N ARG A 14 -16.25 74.72 35.45
CA ARG A 14 -15.76 73.72 34.47
C ARG A 14 -14.73 72.85 35.21
N ARG A 15 -15.13 71.63 35.57
CA ARG A 15 -14.17 70.61 36.02
C ARG A 15 -13.24 70.28 34.84
N PRO A 16 -11.92 70.28 35.01
CA PRO A 16 -11.04 69.68 34.02
C PRO A 16 -11.40 68.19 33.96
N ARG A 17 -11.78 67.70 32.78
CA ARG A 17 -11.72 66.27 32.49
C ARG A 17 -10.24 65.91 32.53
N HIS A 18 -9.80 65.40 33.67
CA HIS A 18 -8.51 64.75 33.77
C HIS A 18 -8.57 63.59 32.78
N GLY A 19 -7.73 63.67 31.74
CA GLY A 19 -7.64 62.65 30.72
C GLY A 19 -7.47 61.30 31.40
N LEU A 20 -8.18 60.31 30.87
CA LEU A 20 -7.80 58.92 31.02
C LEU A 20 -6.28 58.85 30.80
N PRO A 21 -5.50 58.24 31.71
CA PRO A 21 -4.20 57.77 31.26
C PRO A 21 -4.50 56.79 30.14
N ASP A 22 -4.06 57.11 28.92
CA ASP A 22 -3.78 56.14 27.87
C ASP A 22 -2.71 55.18 28.40
N ALA A 23 -3.13 54.33 29.34
CA ALA A 23 -2.32 53.27 29.89
C ALA A 23 -2.38 52.12 28.89
N ALA A 24 -1.22 51.83 28.34
CA ALA A 24 -0.90 50.62 27.58
C ALA A 24 -1.27 50.57 26.09
N ALA A 25 -0.89 51.60 25.33
CA ALA A 25 -0.44 51.39 23.94
C ALA A 25 1.03 50.92 23.90
N ARG A 26 1.41 50.00 24.79
CA ARG A 26 2.75 49.41 24.89
C ARG A 26 2.61 47.93 25.21
N GLY A 27 2.67 47.09 24.19
CA GLY A 27 2.77 45.64 24.38
C GLY A 27 2.45 44.73 23.19
N GLU A 28 1.88 45.23 22.08
CA GLU A 28 1.44 44.34 20.99
C GLU A 28 2.50 44.08 19.89
N ALA A 29 3.62 44.80 19.91
CA ALA A 29 4.74 44.56 18.99
C ALA A 29 5.59 43.38 19.48
N GLY A 30 5.07 42.17 19.39
CA GLY A 30 5.79 40.94 19.76
C GLY A 30 4.90 39.73 20.02
N ALA A 31 3.62 39.93 20.35
CA ALA A 31 2.67 38.83 20.57
C ALA A 31 2.53 37.93 19.33
N SER A 32 2.37 38.54 18.15
CA SER A 32 2.31 37.80 16.88
C SER A 32 3.60 37.01 16.58
N ALA A 33 4.78 37.52 16.97
CA ALA A 33 6.04 36.82 16.78
C ALA A 33 6.16 35.60 17.71
N VAL A 34 5.68 35.70 18.95
CA VAL A 34 5.65 34.58 19.92
C VAL A 34 4.60 33.54 19.52
N GLU A 35 3.41 33.97 19.10
CA GLU A 35 2.37 33.09 18.57
C GLU A 35 2.85 32.34 17.33
N PHE A 36 3.52 33.03 16.40
CA PHE A 36 4.16 32.39 15.25
C PHE A 36 5.28 31.44 15.67
N ALA A 37 6.10 31.77 16.66
CA ALA A 37 7.16 30.86 17.14
C ALA A 37 6.62 29.55 17.73
N ILE A 38 5.40 29.58 18.29
CA ILE A 38 4.71 28.39 18.82
C ILE A 38 3.96 27.63 17.71
N ALA A 39 3.28 28.35 16.81
CA ALA A 39 2.48 27.74 15.75
C ALA A 39 3.30 27.24 14.55
N ALA A 40 4.40 27.92 14.20
CA ALA A 40 5.21 27.61 13.02
C ALA A 40 5.81 26.20 13.06
N PRO A 41 6.34 25.67 14.18
CA PRO A 41 6.81 24.27 14.24
C PRO A 41 5.69 23.26 13.98
N ALA A 42 4.49 23.50 14.52
CA ALA A 42 3.34 22.62 14.31
C ALA A 42 2.88 22.65 12.84
N LEU A 43 2.81 23.86 12.24
CA LEU A 43 2.51 24.03 10.82
C LEU A 43 3.55 23.35 9.93
N LEU A 44 4.84 23.51 10.25
CA LEU A 44 5.94 22.90 9.49
C LEU A 44 5.86 21.37 9.54
N LEU A 45 5.60 20.79 10.71
CA LEU A 45 5.43 19.34 10.87
C LEU A 45 4.22 18.83 10.09
N ALA A 46 3.11 19.57 10.09
CA ALA A 46 1.93 19.21 9.31
C ALA A 46 2.25 19.19 7.80
N LEU A 47 2.92 20.23 7.29
CA LEU A 47 3.32 20.30 5.88
C LEU A 47 4.27 19.16 5.50
N LEU A 48 5.34 18.93 6.28
CA LEU A 48 6.28 17.84 6.03
C LEU A 48 5.59 16.46 6.10
N GLY A 49 4.68 16.28 7.06
CA GLY A 49 3.87 15.06 7.19
C GLY A 49 3.01 14.83 5.95
N SER A 50 2.33 15.86 5.45
CA SER A 50 1.55 15.78 4.22
C SER A 50 2.41 15.45 2.99
N PHE A 51 3.59 16.06 2.84
CA PHE A 51 4.52 15.70 1.75
C PHE A 51 4.99 14.24 1.85
N GLN A 52 5.32 13.78 3.06
CA GLN A 52 5.71 12.38 3.28
C GLN A 52 4.57 11.41 2.96
N ALA A 53 3.33 11.75 3.30
CA ALA A 53 2.15 10.95 2.96
C ALA A 53 1.95 10.88 1.44
N ALA A 54 2.13 11.98 0.71
CA ALA A 54 2.03 12.01 -0.74
C ALA A 54 3.09 11.10 -1.41
N LEU A 55 4.34 11.15 -0.93
CA LEU A 55 5.42 10.27 -1.43
C LEU A 55 5.15 8.79 -1.13
N LEU A 56 4.62 8.49 0.06
CA LEU A 56 4.24 7.13 0.42
C LEU A 56 3.08 6.61 -0.44
N TYR A 57 2.09 7.46 -0.70
CA TYR A 57 0.98 7.14 -1.59
C TYR A 57 1.45 6.83 -3.01
N GLN A 58 2.35 7.66 -3.56
CA GLN A 58 2.97 7.41 -4.86
C GLN A 58 3.72 6.07 -4.89
N ALA A 59 4.50 5.77 -3.84
CA ALA A 59 5.24 4.51 -3.75
C ALA A 59 4.29 3.30 -3.66
N ARG A 60 3.19 3.41 -2.92
CA ARG A 60 2.15 2.37 -2.85
C ARG A 60 1.48 2.15 -4.19
N ALA A 61 1.05 3.22 -4.88
CA ALA A 61 0.43 3.12 -6.19
C ALA A 61 1.36 2.44 -7.21
N GLN A 62 2.66 2.75 -7.17
CA GLN A 62 3.65 2.06 -8.01
C GLN A 62 3.83 0.58 -7.64
N LEU A 63 3.79 0.25 -6.35
CA LEU A 63 3.85 -1.14 -5.88
C LEU A 63 2.64 -1.95 -6.36
N GLU A 64 1.44 -1.38 -6.41
CA GLU A 64 0.24 -2.03 -6.91
C GLU A 64 0.37 -2.36 -8.41
N VAL A 65 0.82 -1.41 -9.23
CA VAL A 65 1.12 -1.64 -10.65
C VAL A 65 2.19 -2.72 -10.82
N ALA A 66 3.29 -2.64 -10.05
CA ALA A 66 4.36 -3.62 -10.10
C ALA A 66 3.88 -5.02 -9.65
N THR A 67 2.92 -5.09 -8.73
CA THR A 67 2.30 -6.34 -8.27
C THR A 67 1.41 -6.95 -9.37
N GLN A 68 0.68 -6.13 -10.13
CA GLN A 68 -0.06 -6.61 -11.30
C GLN A 68 0.88 -7.15 -12.38
N GLU A 69 2.01 -6.47 -12.65
CA GLU A 69 3.03 -6.97 -13.58
C GLU A 69 3.67 -8.28 -13.08
N ALA A 70 3.95 -8.37 -11.78
CA ALA A 70 4.47 -9.58 -11.15
C ALA A 70 3.50 -10.74 -11.31
N VAL A 71 2.22 -10.56 -10.96
CA VAL A 71 1.19 -11.58 -11.12
C VAL A 71 1.04 -11.97 -12.59
N ARG A 72 1.04 -11.02 -13.52
CA ARG A 72 1.01 -11.32 -14.95
C ARG A 72 2.19 -12.18 -15.40
N ALA A 73 3.40 -11.92 -14.91
CA ALA A 73 4.54 -12.77 -15.21
C ALA A 73 4.38 -14.17 -14.59
N GLY A 74 3.84 -14.25 -13.37
CA GLY A 74 3.51 -15.51 -12.71
C GLY A 74 2.47 -16.34 -13.49
N THR A 75 1.42 -15.72 -14.03
CA THR A 75 0.40 -16.45 -14.80
C THR A 75 0.92 -17.02 -16.12
N LEU A 76 2.00 -16.45 -16.66
CA LEU A 76 2.65 -16.89 -17.89
C LEU A 76 3.78 -17.93 -17.67
N HIS A 77 4.29 -18.04 -16.44
CA HIS A 77 5.43 -18.92 -16.11
C HIS A 77 5.09 -19.93 -15.01
N GLY A 78 3.85 -20.44 -14.99
CA GLY A 78 3.43 -21.52 -14.10
C GLY A 78 3.52 -21.19 -12.61
N ALA A 79 3.27 -19.93 -12.24
CA ALA A 79 3.36 -19.39 -10.88
C ALA A 79 4.78 -19.35 -10.26
N ARG A 80 5.84 -19.38 -11.07
CA ARG A 80 7.24 -19.27 -10.59
C ARG A 80 7.55 -17.92 -9.94
N VAL A 81 8.10 -17.97 -8.73
CA VAL A 81 8.41 -16.77 -7.93
C VAL A 81 9.54 -15.95 -8.55
N GLU A 82 10.47 -16.57 -9.25
CA GLU A 82 11.59 -15.93 -9.93
C GLU A 82 11.08 -14.98 -11.02
N ALA A 83 10.16 -15.46 -11.87
CA ALA A 83 9.55 -14.66 -12.93
C ALA A 83 8.74 -13.49 -12.35
N MET A 84 8.01 -13.73 -11.25
CA MET A 84 7.29 -12.67 -10.53
C MET A 84 8.25 -11.62 -9.96
N ARG A 85 9.38 -12.03 -9.39
CA ARG A 85 10.38 -11.13 -8.80
C ARG A 85 11.09 -10.28 -9.87
N ASP A 86 11.40 -10.85 -11.03
CA ASP A 86 11.99 -10.10 -12.14
C ASP A 86 11.00 -9.10 -12.76
N ALA A 87 9.71 -9.45 -12.83
CA ALA A 87 8.66 -8.52 -13.22
C ALA A 87 8.43 -7.42 -12.17
N LEU A 88 8.44 -7.77 -10.88
CA LEU A 88 8.38 -6.80 -9.78
C LEU A 88 9.53 -5.80 -9.86
N ALA A 89 10.76 -6.25 -10.15
CA ALA A 89 11.91 -5.35 -10.33
C ALA A 89 11.70 -4.35 -11.48
N ARG A 90 11.11 -4.80 -12.61
CA ARG A 90 10.75 -3.92 -13.73
C ARG A 90 9.68 -2.91 -13.33
N GLY A 91 8.59 -3.38 -12.71
CA GLY A 91 7.51 -2.52 -12.24
C GLY A 91 7.95 -1.50 -11.18
N LEU A 92 8.94 -1.83 -10.34
CA LEU A 92 9.48 -0.90 -9.34
C LEU A 92 10.52 0.08 -9.91
N THR A 93 11.02 -0.12 -11.13
CA THR A 93 12.09 0.71 -11.71
C THR A 93 11.77 2.21 -11.77
N PRO A 94 10.55 2.63 -12.16
CA PRO A 94 10.20 4.06 -12.18
C PRO A 94 10.30 4.73 -10.82
N LEU A 95 10.13 3.98 -9.71
CA LEU A 95 10.22 4.52 -8.35
C LEU A 95 11.64 4.93 -7.96
N TYR A 96 12.65 4.26 -8.54
CA TYR A 96 14.07 4.47 -8.21
C TYR A 96 14.83 5.23 -9.30
N THR A 97 14.22 5.47 -10.45
CA THR A 97 14.85 6.17 -11.57
C THR A 97 14.79 7.68 -11.35
N HIS A 98 15.95 8.30 -11.10
CA HIS A 98 16.08 9.73 -10.90
C HIS A 98 16.85 10.35 -12.07
N GLY A 99 16.13 10.80 -13.10
CA GLY A 99 16.70 11.42 -14.30
C GLY A 99 16.16 10.82 -15.59
N GLN A 100 16.64 11.33 -16.72
CA GLN A 100 16.14 10.95 -18.07
C GLN A 100 17.18 10.19 -18.92
N ASN A 101 18.36 9.90 -18.36
CA ASN A 101 19.46 9.26 -19.07
C ASN A 101 19.44 7.74 -18.88
N LEU A 102 20.00 6.99 -19.84
CA LEU A 102 20.08 5.53 -19.79
C LEU A 102 20.86 5.01 -18.56
N SER A 103 21.86 5.75 -18.11
CA SER A 103 22.61 5.44 -16.87
C SER A 103 21.73 5.54 -15.62
N ALA A 104 20.85 6.54 -15.54
CA ALA A 104 19.90 6.70 -14.44
C ALA A 104 18.87 5.56 -14.42
N LEU A 105 18.41 5.14 -15.61
CA LEU A 105 17.53 3.98 -15.73
C LEU A 105 18.23 2.68 -15.29
N ALA A 106 19.48 2.46 -15.71
CA ALA A 106 20.24 1.28 -15.31
C ALA A 106 20.49 1.23 -13.79
N GLN A 107 20.81 2.37 -13.17
CA GLN A 107 20.95 2.50 -11.72
C GLN A 107 19.62 2.30 -10.98
N GLY A 108 18.54 2.87 -11.51
CA GLY A 108 17.18 2.69 -10.99
C GLY A 108 16.76 1.22 -11.03
N TYR A 109 17.00 0.53 -12.15
CA TYR A 109 16.73 -0.89 -12.30
C TYR A 109 17.56 -1.75 -11.35
N ALA A 110 18.85 -1.46 -11.16
CA ALA A 110 19.70 -2.17 -10.19
C ALA A 110 19.17 -2.03 -8.76
N THR A 111 18.74 -0.82 -8.38
CA THR A 111 18.12 -0.55 -7.07
C THR A 111 16.80 -1.29 -6.92
N ALA A 112 15.96 -1.26 -7.96
CA ALA A 112 14.68 -1.97 -7.99
C ALA A 112 14.85 -3.48 -7.88
N LYS A 113 15.91 -4.06 -8.49
CA LYS A 113 16.23 -5.48 -8.38
C LYS A 113 16.62 -5.89 -6.96
N VAL A 114 17.38 -5.05 -6.26
CA VAL A 114 17.70 -5.27 -4.83
C VAL A 114 16.42 -5.18 -3.98
N ALA A 115 15.59 -4.16 -4.22
CA ALA A 115 14.33 -3.99 -3.51
C ALA A 115 13.37 -5.17 -3.75
N ALA A 116 13.22 -5.63 -4.99
CA ALA A 116 12.43 -6.81 -5.33
C ALA A 116 13.01 -8.10 -4.74
N GLY A 117 14.35 -8.21 -4.67
CA GLY A 117 15.05 -9.29 -3.97
C GLY A 117 14.71 -9.36 -2.48
N GLN A 118 14.54 -8.20 -1.84
CA GLN A 118 14.18 -8.07 -0.43
C GLN A 118 12.67 -8.12 -0.17
N ALA A 119 11.85 -7.89 -1.19
CA ALA A 119 10.40 -7.98 -1.08
C ALA A 119 9.98 -9.42 -0.77
N THR A 120 8.96 -9.56 0.08
CA THR A 120 8.35 -10.85 0.38
C THR A 120 7.20 -11.08 -0.61
N ILE A 121 7.32 -12.10 -1.45
CA ILE A 121 6.28 -12.50 -2.40
C ILE A 121 5.60 -13.75 -1.82
N ARG A 122 4.32 -13.64 -1.50
CA ARG A 122 3.50 -14.72 -0.98
C ARG A 122 2.45 -15.08 -2.00
N VAL A 123 2.50 -16.30 -2.53
CA VAL A 123 1.39 -16.88 -3.27
C VAL A 123 0.31 -17.27 -2.24
N LEU A 124 -0.94 -16.93 -2.49
CA LEU A 124 -2.10 -17.26 -1.66
C LEU A 124 -2.97 -18.35 -2.32
N SER A 125 -3.05 -18.33 -3.65
CA SER A 125 -3.70 -19.33 -4.48
C SER A 125 -2.94 -19.40 -5.80
N PRO A 126 -2.78 -20.58 -6.43
CA PRO A 126 -3.22 -21.90 -5.97
C PRO A 126 -2.41 -22.47 -4.81
N THR A 127 -3.00 -23.41 -4.07
CA THR A 127 -2.31 -24.14 -2.99
C THR A 127 -1.81 -25.50 -3.48
N ARG A 128 -0.92 -26.12 -2.71
CA ARG A 128 -0.40 -27.46 -3.00
C ARG A 128 -1.50 -28.52 -3.01
N GLU A 129 -2.51 -28.38 -2.16
CA GLU A 129 -3.66 -29.28 -2.12
C GLU A 129 -4.51 -29.14 -3.39
N ALA A 130 -4.64 -27.92 -3.93
CA ALA A 130 -5.32 -27.70 -5.22
C ALA A 130 -4.54 -28.30 -6.39
N PHE A 131 -3.21 -28.26 -6.32
CA PHE A 131 -2.37 -28.98 -7.27
C PHE A 131 -2.55 -30.49 -7.16
N ASP A 132 -2.61 -31.05 -5.95
CA ASP A 132 -2.77 -32.50 -5.78
C ASP A 132 -4.15 -32.99 -6.25
N ASP A 133 -5.21 -32.20 -6.05
CA ASP A 133 -6.57 -32.52 -6.51
C ASP A 133 -6.73 -32.42 -8.05
N PHE A 134 -6.08 -31.44 -8.70
CA PHE A 134 -6.38 -31.07 -10.10
C PHE A 134 -5.22 -31.19 -11.08
N ALA A 135 -4.01 -31.56 -10.65
CA ALA A 135 -2.88 -31.69 -11.57
C ALA A 135 -3.00 -32.94 -12.44
N GLU A 136 -2.99 -32.72 -13.75
CA GLU A 136 -3.06 -33.73 -14.80
C GLU A 136 -1.77 -33.69 -15.63
N GLN A 137 -1.53 -34.71 -16.46
CA GLN A 137 -0.50 -34.60 -17.48
C GLN A 137 -1.01 -33.71 -18.60
N THR A 138 -0.39 -32.55 -18.78
CA THR A 138 -0.76 -31.58 -19.82
C THR A 138 0.51 -31.16 -20.58
N PRO A 139 0.42 -30.87 -21.90
CA PRO A 139 1.54 -30.30 -22.61
C PRO A 139 1.84 -28.88 -22.10
N ASP A 140 3.11 -28.62 -21.80
CA ASP A 140 3.62 -27.26 -21.63
C ASP A 140 3.58 -26.50 -22.97
N THR A 141 3.80 -25.19 -22.91
CA THR A 141 4.08 -24.30 -24.05
C THR A 141 5.17 -24.82 -25.00
N SER A 142 6.11 -25.63 -24.50
CA SER A 142 7.15 -26.31 -25.29
C SER A 142 6.70 -27.63 -25.95
N GLY A 143 5.47 -28.10 -25.69
CA GLY A 143 4.96 -29.40 -26.12
C GLY A 143 5.43 -30.58 -25.27
N ALA A 144 6.24 -30.34 -24.23
CA ALA A 144 6.65 -31.37 -23.28
C ALA A 144 5.51 -31.73 -22.32
N TRP A 145 5.29 -33.01 -22.06
CA TRP A 145 4.30 -33.46 -21.07
C TRP A 145 4.80 -33.18 -19.65
N ILE A 146 4.05 -32.36 -18.93
CA ILE A 146 4.33 -32.01 -17.53
C ILE A 146 3.10 -32.29 -16.66
N ARG A 147 3.32 -32.61 -15.38
CA ARG A 147 2.24 -32.69 -14.40
C ARG A 147 1.95 -31.27 -13.90
N ALA A 148 0.79 -30.74 -14.25
CA ALA A 148 0.40 -29.37 -13.94
C ALA A 148 -1.12 -29.22 -13.85
N ILE A 149 -1.61 -28.17 -13.18
CA ILE A 149 -3.04 -27.83 -13.26
C ILE A 149 -3.29 -27.26 -14.66
N PRO A 150 -4.14 -27.92 -15.48
CA PRO A 150 -4.41 -27.47 -16.84
C PRO A 150 -5.16 -26.13 -16.86
N VAL A 151 -4.90 -25.33 -17.89
CA VAL A 151 -5.60 -24.05 -18.15
C VAL A 151 -6.49 -24.10 -19.40
N ASP A 152 -6.50 -25.24 -20.10
CA ASP A 152 -7.30 -25.51 -21.27
C ASP A 152 -8.73 -25.95 -20.92
N HIS A 153 -9.67 -25.59 -21.79
CA HIS A 153 -11.08 -26.01 -21.73
C HIS A 153 -11.76 -25.82 -20.36
N LEU A 154 -11.35 -24.82 -19.56
CA LEU A 154 -11.86 -24.60 -18.20
C LEU A 154 -13.40 -24.42 -18.13
N GLY A 155 -14.03 -23.95 -19.21
CA GLY A 155 -15.49 -23.83 -19.29
C GLY A 155 -16.23 -25.16 -19.47
N TYR A 156 -15.54 -26.22 -19.91
CA TYR A 156 -16.10 -27.56 -20.10
C TYR A 156 -15.64 -28.55 -19.02
N ARG A 157 -14.66 -28.17 -18.20
CA ARG A 157 -14.18 -28.99 -17.08
C ARG A 157 -15.20 -29.00 -15.95
N GLN A 158 -15.35 -30.15 -15.31
CA GLN A 158 -16.27 -30.32 -14.19
C GLN A 158 -15.88 -29.36 -13.05
N THR A 159 -16.89 -28.68 -12.49
CA THR A 159 -16.73 -27.74 -11.36
C THR A 159 -16.76 -28.47 -10.01
N ASN A 160 -16.47 -29.78 -9.99
CA ASN A 160 -16.47 -30.57 -8.77
C ASN A 160 -15.37 -30.05 -7.84
N VAL A 161 -15.74 -29.93 -6.58
CA VAL A 161 -14.84 -29.39 -5.56
C VAL A 161 -13.80 -30.45 -5.20
N GLY A 162 -12.53 -30.05 -5.17
CA GLY A 162 -11.40 -30.90 -4.81
C GLY A 162 -11.46 -31.33 -3.35
N SER A 163 -11.03 -32.57 -3.07
CA SER A 163 -11.17 -33.19 -1.76
C SER A 163 -10.26 -32.58 -0.69
N GLY A 164 -9.06 -32.09 -1.06
CA GLY A 164 -8.11 -31.47 -0.15
C GLY A 164 -8.15 -29.93 -0.20
N SER A 165 -8.35 -29.37 -1.38
CA SER A 165 -8.35 -27.92 -1.61
C SER A 165 -9.66 -27.25 -1.22
N HIS A 166 -10.79 -27.97 -1.36
CA HIS A 166 -12.13 -27.39 -1.32
C HIS A 166 -12.36 -26.27 -2.35
N LEU A 167 -11.60 -26.28 -3.45
CA LEU A 167 -11.72 -25.35 -4.57
C LEU A 167 -12.25 -26.07 -5.82
N SER A 168 -12.81 -25.32 -6.76
CA SER A 168 -13.05 -25.81 -8.12
C SER A 168 -11.79 -25.70 -8.98
N VAL A 169 -11.72 -26.43 -10.10
CA VAL A 169 -10.62 -26.27 -11.09
C VAL A 169 -10.51 -24.81 -11.57
N GLN A 170 -11.66 -24.13 -11.70
CA GLN A 170 -11.72 -22.74 -12.16
C GLN A 170 -11.14 -21.77 -11.12
N ASP A 171 -11.25 -22.08 -9.82
CA ASP A 171 -10.68 -21.27 -8.75
C ASP A 171 -9.21 -21.62 -8.51
N ALA A 172 -8.86 -22.90 -8.65
CA ALA A 172 -7.47 -23.38 -8.59
C ALA A 172 -6.59 -22.83 -9.74
N THR A 173 -7.18 -22.24 -10.77
CA THR A 173 -6.46 -21.52 -11.84
C THR A 173 -6.36 -20.01 -11.63
N LEU A 174 -6.80 -19.50 -10.47
CA LEU A 174 -6.57 -18.11 -10.08
C LEU A 174 -5.29 -17.97 -9.27
N LEU A 175 -4.35 -17.20 -9.81
CA LEU A 175 -3.13 -16.81 -9.13
C LEU A 175 -3.41 -15.57 -8.28
N LYS A 176 -3.50 -15.74 -6.96
CA LYS A 176 -3.57 -14.66 -5.99
C LYS A 176 -2.21 -14.50 -5.33
N VAL A 177 -1.63 -13.31 -5.38
CA VAL A 177 -0.32 -13.01 -4.80
C VAL A 177 -0.42 -11.77 -3.93
N GLN A 178 0.26 -11.82 -2.79
CA GLN A 178 0.48 -10.71 -1.89
C GLN A 178 1.98 -10.39 -1.87
N ILE A 179 2.31 -9.13 -2.14
CA ILE A 179 3.69 -8.63 -2.14
C ILE A 179 3.84 -7.63 -1.01
N THR A 180 4.82 -7.85 -0.15
CA THR A 180 5.23 -6.91 0.89
C THR A 180 6.60 -6.33 0.53
N ALA A 181 6.67 -5.02 0.35
CA ALA A 181 7.90 -4.29 0.08
C ALA A 181 8.13 -3.22 1.15
N VAL A 182 9.39 -2.95 1.50
CA VAL A 182 9.75 -1.92 2.48
C VAL A 182 10.26 -0.68 1.75
N GLN A 183 9.59 0.44 1.94
CA GLN A 183 9.94 1.71 1.30
C GLN A 183 10.83 2.57 2.21
N PRO A 184 12.01 3.06 1.74
CA PRO A 184 12.79 4.04 2.48
C PRO A 184 12.01 5.32 2.74
N LEU A 185 12.13 5.89 3.94
CA LEU A 185 11.69 7.26 4.19
C LEU A 185 12.65 8.25 3.52
N ILE A 186 12.09 9.20 2.78
CA ILE A 186 12.84 10.23 2.05
C ILE A 186 13.26 11.39 2.98
N VAL A 187 12.50 11.64 4.06
CA VAL A 187 12.77 12.78 4.96
C VAL A 187 13.93 12.49 5.92
N PRO A 188 15.04 13.25 5.87
CA PRO A 188 16.28 12.96 6.60
C PRO A 188 16.15 13.07 8.13
N PHE A 189 15.20 13.87 8.63
CA PHE A 189 15.01 14.07 10.07
C PHE A 189 14.43 12.84 10.78
N ILE A 190 13.67 12.01 10.07
CA ILE A 190 12.99 10.87 10.67
C ILE A 190 13.96 9.74 11.01
N ASP A 191 14.97 9.49 10.17
CA ASP A 191 16.00 8.47 10.42
C ASP A 191 16.86 8.83 11.65
N GLN A 192 17.10 10.12 11.88
CA GLN A 192 17.86 10.61 13.04
C GLN A 192 17.03 10.63 14.33
N ILE A 193 15.74 10.96 14.26
CA ILE A 193 14.80 10.86 15.40
C ILE A 193 14.56 9.38 15.75
N GLY A 194 14.38 8.50 14.75
CA GLY A 194 14.21 7.06 14.94
C GLY A 194 15.42 6.41 15.61
N ARG A 195 16.64 6.78 15.21
CA ARG A 195 17.88 6.38 15.93
C ARG A 195 17.90 6.90 17.37
N GLY A 196 17.50 8.16 17.59
CA GLY A 196 17.43 8.76 18.93
C GLY A 196 16.47 8.02 19.87
N ILE A 197 15.27 7.70 19.37
CA ILE A 197 14.25 6.95 20.12
C ILE A 197 14.70 5.49 20.35
N TYR A 198 15.28 4.82 19.34
CA TYR A 198 15.81 3.45 19.48
C TYR A 198 16.93 3.33 20.53
N GLN A 199 17.79 4.35 20.64
CA GLN A 199 18.84 4.39 21.66
C GLN A 199 18.28 4.67 23.07
N MET A 200 17.17 5.41 23.19
CA MET A 200 16.45 5.60 24.45
C MET A 200 15.67 4.34 24.87
N ASP A 201 15.05 3.64 23.92
CA ASP A 201 14.24 2.44 24.16
C ASP A 201 15.09 1.21 24.57
N LYS A 202 16.33 1.11 24.06
CA LYS A 202 17.33 0.15 24.56
C LYS A 202 17.68 0.33 26.04
N GLY A 203 17.46 1.51 26.61
CA GLY A 203 17.66 1.77 28.04
C GLY A 203 16.52 1.26 28.94
N LEU A 204 15.33 0.97 28.39
CA LEU A 204 14.11 0.66 29.15
C LEU A 204 13.60 -0.80 29.00
N GLY A 205 14.34 -1.67 28.31
CA GLY A 205 14.16 -3.12 28.45
C GLY A 205 12.90 -3.72 27.82
N ASN A 206 12.33 -3.12 26.78
CA ASN A 206 11.25 -3.75 26.01
C ASN A 206 11.49 -3.57 24.50
N VAL A 207 11.71 -4.68 23.78
CA VAL A 207 12.12 -4.66 22.37
C VAL A 207 10.91 -4.42 21.46
N GLY A 208 10.54 -3.16 21.26
CA GLY A 208 9.60 -2.73 20.22
C GLY A 208 10.34 -2.25 18.97
N LEU A 209 9.82 -2.55 17.78
CA LEU A 209 10.28 -1.86 16.56
C LEU A 209 9.97 -0.36 16.71
N PRO A 210 10.86 0.55 16.28
CA PRO A 210 10.61 1.98 16.39
C PRO A 210 9.30 2.33 15.65
N SER A 211 8.35 2.92 16.37
CA SER A 211 7.11 3.45 15.80
C SER A 211 7.16 4.96 15.70
N LEU A 212 6.81 5.52 14.55
CA LEU A 212 6.67 6.97 14.37
C LEU A 212 5.21 7.28 14.06
N PHE A 213 4.60 8.13 14.88
CA PHE A 213 3.18 8.47 14.74
C PHE A 213 2.26 7.22 14.67
N GLY A 214 2.60 6.16 15.42
CA GLY A 214 1.88 4.88 15.42
C GLY A 214 2.26 3.92 14.27
N VAL A 215 3.09 4.33 13.31
CA VAL A 215 3.52 3.49 12.18
C VAL A 215 4.76 2.68 12.54
N ARG A 216 4.69 1.36 12.40
CA ARG A 216 5.83 0.45 12.64
C ARG A 216 6.84 0.52 11.50
N LEU A 217 8.10 0.76 11.85
CA LEU A 217 9.18 0.71 10.87
C LEU A 217 9.76 -0.70 10.77
N SER A 218 10.16 -1.08 9.57
CA SER A 218 10.90 -2.31 9.30
C SER A 218 12.31 -1.97 8.81
N PRO A 219 13.35 -2.72 9.24
CA PRO A 219 14.68 -2.53 8.69
C PRO A 219 14.73 -3.04 7.24
N MET A 220 15.43 -2.31 6.39
CA MET A 220 15.73 -2.68 5.00
C MET A 220 17.19 -2.41 4.69
N THR A 221 17.78 -3.15 3.75
CA THR A 221 19.20 -2.97 3.39
C THR A 221 19.28 -2.25 2.05
N GLY A 222 19.82 -1.03 2.03
CA GLY A 222 20.02 -0.31 0.78
C GLY A 222 21.06 -0.99 -0.12
N VAL A 223 21.15 -0.54 -1.38
CA VAL A 223 22.17 -0.99 -2.35
C VAL A 223 23.59 -0.75 -1.81
N ASP A 224 23.77 0.28 -0.97
CA ASP A 224 25.03 0.61 -0.29
C ASP A 224 25.39 -0.35 0.87
N GLY A 225 24.60 -1.39 1.12
CA GLY A 225 24.76 -2.31 2.26
C GLY A 225 24.37 -1.72 3.62
N LYS A 226 23.90 -0.47 3.67
CA LYS A 226 23.50 0.21 4.91
C LYS A 226 22.06 -0.14 5.28
N THR A 227 21.84 -0.52 6.55
CA THR A 227 20.49 -0.69 7.10
C THR A 227 19.82 0.67 7.23
N ARG A 228 18.64 0.79 6.65
CA ARG A 228 17.76 1.95 6.73
C ARG A 228 16.41 1.51 7.28
N TRP A 229 15.68 2.43 7.89
CA TRP A 229 14.31 2.17 8.32
C TRP A 229 13.34 2.55 7.22
N GLY A 230 12.33 1.71 7.02
CA GLY A 230 11.30 1.90 6.01
C GLY A 230 9.91 1.54 6.51
N ILE A 231 8.89 2.01 5.80
CA ILE A 231 7.51 1.64 6.05
C ILE A 231 7.19 0.43 5.17
N PRO A 232 6.78 -0.71 5.73
CA PRO A 232 6.32 -1.84 4.94
C PRO A 232 4.98 -1.50 4.30
N MET A 233 4.87 -1.77 3.01
CA MET A 233 3.67 -1.61 2.21
C MET A 233 3.29 -2.97 1.65
N GLN A 234 2.00 -3.23 1.57
CA GLN A 234 1.46 -4.48 1.05
C GLN A 234 0.58 -4.16 -0.16
N ALA A 235 0.68 -4.99 -1.20
CA ALA A 235 -0.18 -4.96 -2.36
C ALA A 235 -0.61 -6.39 -2.70
N GLU A 236 -1.87 -6.55 -3.10
CA GLU A 236 -2.42 -7.81 -3.55
C GLU A 236 -2.90 -7.68 -4.99
N ALA A 237 -2.69 -8.73 -5.79
CA ALA A 237 -3.32 -8.84 -7.10
C ALA A 237 -3.73 -10.29 -7.37
N VAL A 238 -4.77 -10.43 -8.20
CA VAL A 238 -5.29 -11.70 -8.65
C VAL A 238 -5.43 -11.69 -10.17
N MET A 239 -4.98 -12.75 -10.83
CA MET A 239 -5.21 -12.97 -12.26
C MET A 239 -5.42 -14.46 -12.54
N ARG A 240 -6.11 -14.77 -13.64
CA ARG A 240 -6.25 -16.15 -14.11
C ARG A 240 -4.98 -16.61 -14.84
N MET A 241 -4.53 -17.82 -14.51
CA MET A 241 -3.39 -18.47 -15.13
C MET A 241 -3.56 -18.57 -16.65
N GLN A 242 -2.47 -18.31 -17.38
CA GLN A 242 -2.38 -18.41 -18.85
C GLN A 242 -1.43 -19.54 -19.28
N SER A 243 -0.74 -20.14 -18.31
CA SER A 243 0.14 -21.28 -18.46
C SER A 243 -0.23 -22.32 -17.40
N PRO A 244 0.06 -23.62 -17.63
CA PRO A 244 -0.19 -24.66 -16.64
C PRO A 244 0.50 -24.36 -15.31
N VAL A 245 -0.20 -24.58 -14.18
CA VAL A 245 0.35 -24.33 -12.84
C VAL A 245 1.31 -25.45 -12.46
N LEU A 246 2.54 -25.10 -12.05
CA LEU A 246 3.56 -26.05 -11.60
C LEU A 246 3.48 -26.28 -10.09
N ALA A 247 3.94 -27.45 -9.62
CA ALA A 247 3.98 -27.77 -8.18
C ALA A 247 4.99 -26.93 -7.39
N GLU A 248 6.02 -26.42 -8.08
CA GLU A 248 7.16 -25.77 -7.48
C GLU A 248 6.77 -24.42 -6.86
N GLY A 249 7.11 -24.22 -5.58
CA GLY A 249 6.88 -22.95 -4.88
C GLY A 249 5.43 -22.71 -4.42
N LEU A 250 4.51 -23.67 -4.60
CA LEU A 250 3.14 -23.53 -4.11
C LEU A 250 3.06 -23.65 -2.58
N PRO A 251 2.30 -22.77 -1.91
CA PRO A 251 2.09 -22.82 -0.47
C PRO A 251 1.14 -23.97 -0.09
N SER A 252 1.27 -24.50 1.12
CA SER A 252 0.21 -25.33 1.70
C SER A 252 -0.92 -24.45 2.22
N LYS A 253 -2.16 -24.93 2.15
CA LYS A 253 -3.35 -24.23 2.65
C LYS A 253 -3.18 -23.73 4.09
N ALA A 254 -2.65 -24.57 4.98
CA ALA A 254 -2.37 -24.20 6.37
C ALA A 254 -1.39 -23.01 6.51
N THR A 255 -0.42 -22.90 5.60
CA THR A 255 0.56 -21.80 5.61
C THR A 255 -0.07 -20.49 5.14
N VAL A 256 -1.01 -20.57 4.19
CA VAL A 256 -1.77 -19.40 3.70
C VAL A 256 -2.66 -18.85 4.82
N GLU A 257 -3.43 -19.72 5.49
CA GLU A 257 -4.35 -19.37 6.58
C GLU A 257 -3.61 -18.71 7.77
N GLN A 258 -2.52 -19.31 8.25
CA GLN A 258 -1.73 -18.75 9.36
C GLN A 258 -1.09 -17.39 9.05
N GLY A 259 -0.74 -17.16 7.79
CA GLY A 259 -0.14 -15.89 7.40
C GLY A 259 -1.16 -14.80 7.08
N GLN A 260 -2.44 -15.14 6.93
CA GLN A 260 -3.54 -14.17 6.79
C GLN A 260 -3.93 -13.62 8.17
N ASP A 261 -4.05 -14.49 9.18
CA ASP A 261 -4.31 -14.10 10.58
C ASP A 261 -3.24 -13.17 11.18
N LYS A 262 -1.98 -13.30 10.73
CA LYS A 262 -0.88 -12.42 11.15
C LYS A 262 -0.89 -11.06 10.43
N ASN A 263 -1.38 -11.02 9.19
CA ASN A 263 -1.45 -9.80 8.40
C ASN A 263 -2.68 -8.95 8.72
N ASP A 264 -3.80 -9.55 9.12
CA ASP A 264 -4.98 -8.81 9.61
C ASP A 264 -4.71 -8.07 10.92
N LYS A 265 -3.67 -8.48 11.66
CA LYS A 265 -3.12 -7.75 12.82
C LYS A 265 -2.16 -6.62 12.45
N PHE A 266 -1.80 -6.48 11.17
CA PHE A 266 -0.82 -5.52 10.66
C PHE A 266 -1.44 -4.32 9.91
N THR A 267 -2.76 -4.30 9.74
CA THR A 267 -3.48 -3.22 9.06
C THR A 267 -3.56 -1.97 9.95
N GLY A 268 -2.57 -1.10 9.81
CA GLY A 268 -2.73 0.32 10.11
C GLY A 268 -3.72 0.91 9.11
N SER A 269 -4.89 1.32 9.60
CA SER A 269 -5.86 2.25 8.98
C SER A 269 -5.85 2.27 7.45
N THR A 270 -6.33 1.20 6.84
CA THR A 270 -6.97 1.28 5.52
C THR A 270 -8.42 1.60 5.78
N GLU A 271 -8.90 2.70 5.19
CA GLU A 271 -10.32 2.96 5.01
C GLU A 271 -10.99 1.69 4.48
N ASP A 272 -12.18 1.41 5.02
CA ASP A 272 -13.00 0.26 4.70
C ASP A 272 -13.26 0.20 3.20
N VAL A 273 -12.46 -0.59 2.48
CA VAL A 273 -12.83 -1.03 1.14
C VAL A 273 -13.90 -2.09 1.34
N GLU A 274 -15.14 -1.66 1.13
CA GLU A 274 -16.33 -2.49 1.10
C GLU A 274 -16.07 -3.77 0.28
N PRO A 275 -16.41 -4.97 0.80
CA PRO A 275 -16.18 -6.21 0.07
C PRO A 275 -16.89 -6.14 -1.28
N LEU A 276 -16.14 -6.30 -2.37
CA LEU A 276 -16.69 -6.42 -3.72
C LEU A 276 -17.82 -7.44 -3.73
N LYS A 277 -19.05 -6.93 -3.87
CA LYS A 277 -20.26 -7.72 -4.08
C LYS A 277 -20.06 -8.58 -5.34
N PRO A 278 -20.50 -9.85 -5.34
CA PRO A 278 -20.41 -10.69 -6.53
C PRO A 278 -21.07 -9.97 -7.71
N LEU A 279 -20.33 -9.78 -8.80
CA LEU A 279 -20.91 -9.29 -10.04
C LEU A 279 -22.00 -10.28 -10.47
N PRO A 280 -23.21 -9.81 -10.81
CA PRO A 280 -24.20 -10.68 -11.44
C PRO A 280 -23.61 -11.24 -12.73
N ALA A 281 -23.87 -12.52 -12.99
CA ALA A 281 -23.51 -13.16 -14.24
C ALA A 281 -23.99 -12.31 -15.43
N PRO A 282 -23.20 -12.21 -16.53
CA PRO A 282 -23.69 -11.56 -17.72
C PRO A 282 -24.99 -12.25 -18.15
N ASP A 283 -26.05 -11.46 -18.31
CA ASP A 283 -27.30 -11.89 -18.94
C ASP A 283 -26.97 -12.26 -20.40
N ILE A 284 -26.68 -13.54 -20.62
CA ILE A 284 -26.54 -14.09 -21.95
C ILE A 284 -27.98 -14.19 -22.48
N GLY A 285 -28.45 -13.09 -23.05
CA GLY A 285 -29.70 -13.05 -23.80
C GLY A 285 -29.73 -14.20 -24.82
N ASP A 286 -30.93 -14.76 -25.00
CA ASP A 286 -31.23 -15.95 -25.81
C ASP A 286 -30.28 -16.18 -27.00
N TYR A 287 -29.21 -16.95 -26.74
CA TYR A 287 -28.39 -17.50 -27.80
C TYR A 287 -29.13 -18.71 -28.37
N THR A 288 -29.82 -18.49 -29.49
CA THR A 288 -30.28 -19.59 -30.34
C THR A 288 -29.09 -20.07 -31.18
N PRO A 289 -28.64 -21.31 -31.01
CA PRO A 289 -27.55 -21.83 -31.81
C PRO A 289 -27.97 -21.91 -33.29
N PRO A 290 -27.06 -21.63 -34.24
CA PRO A 290 -27.36 -21.81 -35.66
C PRO A 290 -27.65 -23.29 -35.94
N PRO A 291 -28.60 -23.61 -36.84
CA PRO A 291 -28.94 -24.99 -37.16
C PRO A 291 -27.75 -25.73 -37.78
N ASP A 292 -27.56 -26.97 -37.34
CA ASP A 292 -26.47 -27.86 -37.75
C ASP A 292 -26.30 -27.89 -39.28
N PRO A 293 -25.05 -27.82 -39.80
CA PRO A 293 -24.81 -28.04 -41.20
C PRO A 293 -25.14 -29.51 -41.52
N LYS A 294 -26.22 -29.69 -42.29
CA LYS A 294 -26.59 -30.97 -42.88
C LYS A 294 -25.38 -31.58 -43.57
N PHE A 295 -25.09 -32.82 -43.20
CA PHE A 295 -24.21 -33.74 -43.92
C PHE A 295 -24.47 -33.64 -45.44
N CYS A 296 -23.52 -33.09 -46.19
CA CYS A 296 -23.46 -33.28 -47.62
C CYS A 296 -22.59 -34.52 -47.89
N VAL A 297 -23.28 -35.63 -48.10
CA VAL A 297 -22.74 -36.82 -48.79
C VAL A 297 -22.60 -36.45 -50.26
N HIS A 298 -21.36 -36.49 -50.79
CA HIS A 298 -21.05 -36.86 -52.17
C HIS A 298 -19.57 -37.28 -52.26
#